data_AF-A0A7C8ELB3-F1
#
_entry.id   AF-A0A7C8ELB3-F1
#
_cell.length_a   1.000
_cell.length_b   1.000
_cell.length_c   1.000
_cell.angle_alpha   90.00
_cell.angle_beta   90.00
_cell.angle_gamma   90.00
#
_symmetry.space_group_name_H-M   'P 1'
#
loop_
_entity.id
_entity.type
_entity.pdbx_description
1 polymer ?
#
loop_
_entity_poly.entity_id
_entity_poly.type
_entity_poly.pdbx_seq_one_letter_code
_entity_poly.pdbx_strand_id
1 'polypeptide(L)'
;MKPLNMLFVLLGLFVPLTAWGETARIDLPQPLSKEAAVEYALAHNRAYRAAFEDVSVAGEKVSQAQADFFPKLDGSYAFTRLSDQPFVSLTVPSMNLSFQKIPF
;
A
#
# COMPACT_ATOMS: atom_id res chain seq x y z
N MET A 1 27.26 -19.36 -18.22
CA MET A 1 26.88 -19.22 -16.79
C MET A 1 25.71 -20.18 -16.55
N LYS A 2 25.87 -21.17 -15.66
CA LYS A 2 24.99 -22.36 -15.57
C LYS A 2 23.71 -22.04 -14.77
N PRO A 3 22.50 -22.39 -15.26
CA PRO A 3 21.23 -22.09 -14.57
C PRO A 3 21.04 -22.91 -13.29
N LEU A 4 21.85 -23.96 -13.10
CA LEU A 4 21.79 -24.86 -11.96
C LEU A 4 22.21 -24.19 -10.63
N ASN A 5 23.07 -23.17 -10.65
CA ASN A 5 23.48 -22.46 -9.43
C ASN A 5 22.46 -21.41 -8.98
N MET A 6 21.51 -21.01 -9.84
CA MET A 6 20.53 -19.98 -9.52
C MET A 6 19.35 -20.53 -8.71
N LEU A 7 18.98 -21.80 -8.92
CA LEU A 7 17.90 -22.48 -8.18
C LEU A 7 18.26 -22.68 -6.69
N PHE A 8 19.53 -23.00 -6.39
CA PHE A 8 20.00 -23.19 -5.01
C PHE A 8 20.11 -21.89 -4.21
N VAL A 9 20.43 -20.77 -4.86
CA VAL A 9 20.44 -19.45 -4.20
C VAL A 9 19.02 -19.00 -3.84
N LEU A 10 18.05 -19.30 -4.69
CA LEU A 10 16.64 -18.93 -4.46
C LEU A 10 15.98 -19.80 -3.37
N LEU A 11 16.33 -21.08 -3.28
CA LEU A 11 15.89 -21.98 -2.19
C LEU A 11 16.59 -21.67 -0.86
N GLY A 12 17.89 -21.33 -0.87
CA GLY A 12 18.63 -20.97 0.34
C GLY A 12 18.15 -19.67 1.01
N LEU A 13 17.54 -18.76 0.26
CA LEU A 13 17.00 -17.51 0.79
C LEU A 13 15.59 -17.63 1.38
N PHE A 14 14.86 -18.71 1.06
CA PHE A 14 13.48 -18.93 1.52
C PHE A 14 13.38 -19.70 2.84
N VAL A 15 14.40 -20.49 3.19
CA VAL A 15 14.43 -21.31 4.42
C VAL A 15 14.53 -20.52 5.74
N PRO A 16 15.22 -19.36 5.85
CA PRO A 16 15.27 -18.65 7.13
C PRO A 16 13.96 -17.96 7.51
N LEU A 17 12.97 -17.85 6.60
CA LEU A 17 11.70 -17.16 6.91
C LEU A 17 10.64 -18.07 7.56
N THR A 18 10.80 -19.39 7.50
CA THR A 18 9.85 -20.34 8.12
C THR A 18 10.27 -20.76 9.54
N ALA A 19 11.44 -20.31 10.01
CA ALA A 19 11.94 -20.62 11.36
C ALA A 19 11.45 -19.64 12.44
N TRP A 20 10.81 -18.52 12.09
CA TRP A 20 10.11 -17.63 13.03
C TRP A 20 8.64 -18.02 13.21
N GLY A 21 8.42 -19.29 13.51
CA GLY A 21 7.12 -19.85 13.83
C GLY A 21 7.03 -20.41 15.25
N GLU A 22 8.02 -20.14 16.12
CA GLU A 22 7.87 -20.43 17.55
C GLU A 22 6.83 -19.49 18.14
N THR A 23 5.57 -19.91 18.13
CA THR A 23 4.57 -19.37 19.03
C THR A 23 5.09 -19.64 20.44
N ALA A 24 5.66 -18.61 21.07
CA ALA A 24 6.04 -18.66 22.47
C ALA A 24 4.85 -19.21 23.27
N ARG A 25 4.95 -20.47 23.69
CA ARG A 25 3.99 -21.04 24.62
C ARG A 25 4.26 -20.32 25.93
N ILE A 26 3.37 -19.39 26.28
CA ILE A 26 3.41 -18.73 27.57
C ILE A 26 3.12 -19.83 28.59
N ASP A 27 4.16 -20.28 29.30
CA ASP A 27 4.00 -21.14 30.46
C ASP A 27 3.23 -20.34 31.51
N LEU A 28 1.92 -20.57 31.52
CA LEU A 28 1.03 -19.98 32.51
C LEU A 28 1.37 -20.62 33.85
N PRO A 29 1.78 -19.86 34.87
CA PRO A 29 1.91 -20.41 36.22
C PRO A 29 0.52 -20.87 36.66
N GLN A 30 0.33 -22.18 36.73
CA GLN A 30 -0.90 -22.78 37.24
C GLN A 30 -0.76 -23.15 38.72
N PRO A 31 -1.86 -23.07 39.51
CA PRO A 31 -3.19 -22.58 39.12
C PRO A 31 -3.34 -21.07 39.35
N LEU A 32 -3.82 -20.37 38.32
CA LEU A 32 -4.13 -18.95 38.36
C LEU A 32 -5.48 -18.74 39.06
N SER A 33 -5.61 -17.76 39.95
CA SER A 33 -6.90 -17.43 40.56
C SER A 33 -7.89 -16.94 39.48
N LYS A 34 -9.19 -16.98 39.78
CA LYS A 34 -10.24 -16.55 38.84
C LYS A 34 -10.00 -15.10 38.38
N GLU A 35 -9.65 -14.22 39.29
CA GLU A 35 -9.40 -12.80 39.03
C GLU A 35 -8.18 -12.63 38.11
N ALA A 36 -7.07 -13.32 38.43
CA ALA A 36 -5.86 -13.27 37.62
C ALA A 36 -6.06 -13.89 36.23
N ALA A 37 -6.94 -14.89 36.08
CA ALA A 37 -7.31 -15.44 34.78
C ALA A 37 -8.09 -14.43 33.92
N VAL A 38 -8.99 -13.64 34.53
CA VAL A 38 -9.71 -12.58 33.82
C VAL A 38 -8.76 -11.47 33.39
N GLU A 39 -7.89 -11.00 34.28
CA GLU A 39 -6.89 -9.98 33.95
C GLU A 39 -5.95 -10.43 32.84
N TYR A 40 -5.46 -11.68 32.93
CA TYR A 40 -4.62 -12.26 31.89
C TYR A 40 -5.35 -12.31 30.55
N ALA A 41 -6.62 -12.74 30.55
CA ALA A 41 -7.44 -12.79 29.36
C ALA A 41 -7.65 -11.40 28.76
N LEU A 42 -8.01 -10.38 29.55
CA LEU A 42 -8.17 -9.01 29.04
C LEU A 42 -6.86 -8.46 28.44
N ALA A 43 -5.72 -8.80 29.03
CA ALA A 43 -4.42 -8.35 28.54
C ALA A 43 -3.98 -9.06 27.25
N HIS A 44 -4.24 -10.37 27.10
CA HIS A 44 -3.63 -11.20 26.04
C HIS A 44 -4.62 -11.76 25.01
N ASN A 45 -5.92 -11.63 25.24
CA ASN A 45 -6.92 -12.17 24.32
C ASN A 45 -6.94 -11.37 23.01
N ARG A 46 -6.59 -12.05 21.92
CA ARG A 46 -6.57 -11.47 20.57
C ARG A 46 -7.96 -11.06 20.08
N ALA A 47 -8.99 -11.82 20.39
CA ALA A 47 -10.36 -11.49 20.01
C ALA A 47 -10.85 -10.21 20.72
N TYR A 48 -10.47 -10.04 21.99
CA TYR A 48 -10.75 -8.81 22.73
C TYR A 48 -10.04 -7.60 22.09
N ARG A 49 -8.75 -7.74 21.76
CA ARG A 49 -8.00 -6.68 21.06
C ARG A 49 -8.58 -6.36 19.69
N ALA A 50 -8.96 -7.37 18.91
CA ALA A 50 -9.60 -7.16 17.61
C ALA A 50 -10.91 -6.38 17.74
N ALA A 51 -11.76 -6.74 18.70
CA ALA A 51 -12.99 -6.00 18.96
C ALA A 51 -12.72 -4.55 19.40
N PHE A 52 -11.66 -4.31 20.17
CA PHE A 52 -11.24 -2.96 20.55
C PHE A 52 -10.75 -2.15 19.33
N GLU A 53 -9.96 -2.77 18.44
CA GLU A 53 -9.52 -2.16 17.19
C GLU A 53 -10.71 -1.81 16.28
N ASP A 54 -11.73 -2.67 16.18
CA ASP A 54 -12.95 -2.40 15.40
C ASP A 54 -13.67 -1.14 15.88
N VAL A 55 -13.75 -0.94 17.20
CA VAL A 55 -14.33 0.28 17.79
C VAL A 55 -13.49 1.51 17.44
N SER A 56 -12.16 1.39 17.50
CA SER A 56 -11.25 2.47 17.12
C SER A 56 -11.43 2.85 15.65
N VAL A 57 -11.53 1.86 14.75
CA VAL A 57 -11.76 2.09 13.31
C VAL A 57 -13.12 2.75 13.07
N ALA A 58 -14.15 2.36 13.81
CA ALA A 58 -15.46 3.01 13.72
C ALA A 58 -15.38 4.49 14.14
N GLY A 59 -14.60 4.82 15.17
CA GLY A 59 -14.33 6.20 15.59
C GLY A 59 -13.65 7.02 14.48
N GLU A 60 -12.61 6.48 13.85
CA GLU A 60 -11.93 7.15 12.74
C GLU A 60 -12.84 7.37 11.52
N LYS A 61 -13.75 6.43 11.23
CA LYS A 61 -14.77 6.60 10.17
C LYS A 61 -15.72 7.76 10.45
N VAL A 62 -16.11 7.94 11.72
CA VAL A 62 -16.93 9.10 12.13
C VAL A 62 -16.14 10.39 11.97
N SER A 63 -14.87 10.41 12.37
CA SER A 63 -13.97 11.56 12.20
C SER A 63 -13.80 11.92 10.72
N GLN A 64 -13.59 10.93 9.85
CA GLN A 64 -13.52 11.11 8.40
C GLN A 64 -14.83 11.69 7.84
N ALA A 65 -15.97 11.14 8.23
CA ALA A 65 -17.27 11.64 7.79
C ALA A 65 -17.50 13.10 8.24
N GLN A 66 -17.01 13.48 9.43
CA GLN A 66 -17.04 14.87 9.88
C GLN A 66 -16.12 15.77 9.05
N ALA A 67 -14.90 15.31 8.73
CA ALA A 67 -13.95 16.04 7.91
C ALA A 67 -14.48 16.33 6.50
N ASP A 68 -15.30 15.43 5.94
CA ASP A 68 -15.91 15.61 4.63
C ASP A 68 -16.92 16.78 4.57
N PHE A 69 -17.39 17.30 5.71
CA PHE A 69 -18.23 18.52 5.74
C PHE A 69 -17.43 19.81 5.58
N PHE A 70 -16.11 19.78 5.76
CA PHE A 70 -15.26 20.96 5.68
C PHE A 70 -14.59 21.08 4.30
N PRO A 71 -14.28 22.30 3.85
CA PRO A 71 -13.49 22.50 2.65
C PRO A 71 -12.11 21.81 2.74
N LYS A 72 -11.73 21.09 1.70
CA LYS A 72 -10.40 20.46 1.59
C LYS A 72 -9.42 21.48 1.00
N LEU A 73 -8.29 21.68 1.67
CA LEU A 73 -7.20 22.54 1.20
C LEU A 73 -6.06 21.66 0.70
N ASP A 74 -5.92 21.57 -0.62
CA ASP A 74 -4.88 20.79 -1.28
C ASP A 74 -4.02 21.70 -2.18
N GLY A 75 -2.70 21.47 -2.21
CA GLY A 75 -1.76 22.17 -3.07
C GLY A 75 -1.20 21.22 -4.13
N SER A 76 -1.26 21.61 -5.41
CA SER A 76 -0.64 20.83 -6.50
C SER A 76 0.15 21.74 -7.44
N TYR A 77 1.25 21.20 -7.98
CA TYR A 77 2.07 21.84 -9.00
C TYR A 77 2.33 20.82 -10.11
N ALA A 78 1.93 21.15 -11.34
CA ALA A 78 2.15 20.30 -12.50
C ALA A 78 2.85 21.11 -13.60
N PHE A 79 3.97 20.58 -14.09
CA PHE A 79 4.70 21.14 -15.23
C PHE A 79 4.81 20.09 -16.32
N THR A 80 4.27 20.38 -17.50
CA THR A 80 4.38 19.53 -18.69
C THR A 80 5.01 20.33 -19.82
N ARG A 81 6.12 19.82 -20.38
CA ARG A 81 6.76 20.38 -21.57
C ARG A 81 6.49 19.47 -22.76
N LEU A 82 5.68 19.93 -23.69
CA LEU A 82 5.48 19.26 -24.98
C LEU A 82 6.54 19.75 -25.96
N SER A 83 7.22 18.81 -26.61
CA SER A 83 8.25 19.07 -27.64
C SER A 83 7.73 18.75 -29.05
N ASP A 84 6.41 18.75 -29.24
CA ASP A 84 5.80 18.55 -30.56
C ASP A 84 5.93 19.81 -31.40
N GLN A 85 6.39 19.65 -32.64
CA GLN A 85 6.42 20.73 -33.62
C GLN A 85 4.97 20.97 -34.11
N PRO A 86 4.43 22.20 -34.02
CA PRO A 86 3.10 22.49 -34.52
C PRO A 86 3.09 22.33 -36.05
N PHE A 87 2.33 21.38 -36.56
CA PHE A 87 2.08 21.23 -38.00
C PHE A 87 0.68 21.71 -38.34
N VAL A 88 0.55 22.46 -39.44
CA VAL A 88 -0.74 22.87 -39.99
C VAL A 88 -1.01 22.04 -41.24
N SER A 89 -2.09 21.25 -41.22
CA SER A 89 -2.55 20.53 -42.42
C SER A 89 -3.59 21.39 -43.14
N LEU A 90 -3.18 22.01 -44.25
CA LEU A 90 -4.10 22.66 -45.19
C LEU A 90 -4.49 21.63 -46.24
N THR A 91 -5.70 21.06 -46.09
CA THR A 91 -6.28 20.19 -47.13
C THR A 91 -6.97 21.06 -48.16
N VAL A 92 -6.30 21.30 -49.29
CA VAL A 92 -6.89 21.97 -50.46
C VAL A 92 -7.29 20.87 -51.46
N PRO A 93 -8.57 20.77 -51.90
CA PRO A 93 -9.10 19.58 -52.60
C PRO A 93 -8.45 19.19 -53.94
N SER A 94 -7.46 19.93 -54.45
CA SER A 94 -6.91 19.72 -55.79
C SER A 94 -5.39 19.84 -55.92
N MET A 95 -4.61 19.86 -54.84
CA MET A 95 -3.15 19.83 -54.92
C MET A 95 -2.50 18.92 -53.88
N ASN A 96 -1.70 17.96 -54.35
CA ASN A 96 -0.78 17.18 -53.52
C ASN A 96 0.48 18.00 -53.28
N LEU A 97 0.62 18.59 -52.09
CA LEU A 97 1.82 19.32 -51.68
C LEU A 97 2.51 18.57 -50.54
N SER A 98 3.80 18.26 -50.75
CA SER A 98 4.69 17.75 -49.72
C SER A 98 5.02 18.84 -48.72
N PHE A 99 4.71 18.62 -47.44
CA PHE A 99 4.95 19.58 -46.37
C PHE A 99 6.43 19.65 -46.03
N GLN A 100 7.05 20.82 -46.26
CA GLN A 100 8.43 21.09 -45.87
C GLN A 100 8.48 21.88 -44.57
N LYS A 101 9.32 21.40 -43.65
CA LYS A 101 9.61 21.95 -42.33
C LYS A 101 9.92 23.45 -42.41
N ILE A 102 9.11 24.30 -41.75
CA ILE A 102 9.40 25.74 -41.61
C ILE A 102 10.27 25.90 -40.36
N PRO A 103 11.54 26.31 -40.48
CA PRO A 103 12.36 26.63 -39.32
C PRO A 103 11.94 28.00 -38.77
N PHE A 104 11.81 28.10 -37.44
CA PHE A 104 11.87 29.36 -36.73
C PHE A 104 13.28 29.52 -36.15
#